data_AF-A0A2E8ML00-F1
#
_entry.id   AF-A0A2E8ML00-F1
#
_cell.length_a   1.000
_cell.length_b   1.000
_cell.length_c   1.000
_cell.angle_alpha   90.00
_cell.angle_beta   90.00
_cell.angle_gamma   90.00
#
_symmetry.space_group_name_H-M   'P 1'
#
loop_
_entity.id
_entity.type
_entity.pdbx_description
1 polymer ?
#
loop_
_entity_poly.entity_id
_entity_poly.type
_entity_poly.pdbx_seq_one_letter_code
_entity_poly.pdbx_strand_id
1 'polypeptide(L)'
;DIALDVKAALGQRPANLVISDLAPNITGVSSIDQAGCALLARAAHDFALSVLTTQGTLVVKLFEGVEGQTVRQEVAHRFARCVVRKPDASRSGSREFYLVARGPRPLG
;
A
#
# COMPACT_ATOMS: atom_id res chain seq x y z
N ASP A 1 3.56 3.45 -17.90
CA ASP A 1 3.61 3.64 -16.43
C ASP A 1 2.52 2.75 -15.89
N ILE A 2 2.88 1.76 -15.06
CA ILE A 2 1.95 0.71 -14.63
C ILE A 2 0.69 1.30 -13.98
N ALA A 3 0.82 2.39 -13.21
CA ALA A 3 -0.34 3.00 -12.56
C ALA A 3 -1.32 3.60 -13.58
N LEU A 4 -0.82 4.21 -14.65
CA LEU A 4 -1.64 4.73 -15.75
C LEU A 4 -2.31 3.60 -16.53
N ASP A 5 -1.57 2.52 -16.81
CA ASP A 5 -2.08 1.38 -17.57
C ASP A 5 -3.20 0.66 -16.78
N VAL A 6 -3.02 0.47 -15.47
CA VAL A 6 -4.05 -0.08 -14.56
C VAL A 6 -5.26 0.86 -14.48
N LYS A 7 -5.05 2.17 -14.38
CA LYS A 7 -6.15 3.15 -14.37
C LYS A 7 -6.95 3.12 -15.67
N ALA A 8 -6.27 3.02 -16.81
CA ALA A 8 -6.90 2.91 -18.13
C ALA A 8 -7.74 1.64 -18.24
N ALA A 9 -7.23 0.50 -17.77
CA ALA A 9 -7.97 -0.76 -17.74
C ALA A 9 -9.20 -0.71 -16.81
N LEU A 10 -9.13 0.06 -15.73
CA LEU A 10 -10.27 0.28 -14.83
C LEU A 10 -11.36 1.15 -15.50
N GLY A 11 -10.94 2.11 -16.32
CA GLY A 11 -11.79 3.07 -17.01
C GLY A 11 -12.34 4.14 -16.05
N GLN A 12 -13.62 4.51 -16.20
CA GLN A 12 -14.28 5.46 -15.29
C GLN A 12 -14.92 4.82 -14.05
N ARG A 13 -14.74 3.51 -13.86
CA ARG A 13 -15.36 2.80 -12.74
C ARG A 13 -14.53 3.02 -11.47
N PRO A 14 -15.12 3.50 -10.37
CA PRO A 14 -14.39 3.56 -9.12
C PRO A 14 -14.18 2.15 -8.56
N ALA A 15 -13.06 1.95 -7.86
CA ALA A 15 -12.72 0.67 -7.25
C ALA A 15 -13.26 0.57 -5.81
N ASN A 16 -13.73 -0.61 -5.42
CA ASN A 16 -14.01 -0.91 -4.01
C ASN A 16 -12.77 -1.43 -3.27
N LEU A 17 -11.80 -1.97 -4.00
CA LEU A 17 -10.61 -2.60 -3.44
C LEU A 17 -9.41 -2.35 -4.34
N VAL A 18 -8.32 -1.90 -3.73
CA VAL A 18 -6.97 -1.88 -4.32
C VAL A 18 -6.08 -2.75 -3.45
N ILE A 19 -5.38 -3.70 -4.06
CA ILE A 19 -4.39 -4.54 -3.39
C ILE A 19 -3.05 -4.32 -4.07
N SER A 20 -2.01 -4.07 -3.27
CA SER A 20 -0.63 -4.05 -3.74
C SER A 20 0.20 -5.04 -2.94
N ASP A 21 0.76 -6.01 -3.67
CA ASP A 21 1.74 -6.97 -3.17
C ASP A 21 3.12 -6.75 -3.81
N LEU A 22 3.38 -5.53 -4.28
CA LEU A 22 4.64 -5.20 -4.94
C LEU A 22 5.82 -5.32 -3.97
N ALA A 23 6.96 -5.77 -4.49
CA ALA A 23 8.25 -5.75 -3.82
C ALA A 23 9.31 -5.30 -4.83
N PRO A 24 10.32 -4.52 -4.42
CA PRO A 24 11.41 -4.15 -5.30
C PRO A 24 12.32 -5.35 -5.56
N ASN A 25 13.23 -5.21 -6.53
CA ASN A 25 14.36 -6.12 -6.61
C ASN A 25 15.19 -5.97 -5.34
N ILE A 26 15.27 -7.06 -4.57
CA ILE A 26 15.97 -7.07 -3.28
C ILE A 26 17.47 -7.07 -3.54
N THR A 27 18.14 -6.04 -3.05
CA THR A 27 19.58 -5.81 -3.19
C THR A 27 20.38 -6.51 -2.09
N GLY A 28 19.74 -6.82 -0.96
CA GLY A 28 20.38 -7.33 0.26
C GLY A 28 20.87 -6.22 1.19
N VAL A 29 20.82 -4.96 0.76
CA VAL A 29 21.15 -3.79 1.58
C VAL A 29 19.87 -3.26 2.22
N SER A 30 19.70 -3.50 3.52
CA SER A 30 18.45 -3.23 4.22
C SER A 30 17.90 -1.81 4.05
N SER A 31 18.74 -0.78 3.99
CA SER A 31 18.28 0.61 3.83
C SER A 31 17.72 0.87 2.43
N ILE A 32 18.38 0.35 1.40
CA ILE A 32 17.95 0.44 0.01
C ILE A 32 16.67 -0.35 -0.20
N ASP A 33 16.61 -1.57 0.34
CA ASP A 33 15.44 -2.44 0.22
C ASP A 33 14.23 -1.83 0.95
N GLN A 34 14.40 -1.28 2.16
CA GLN A 34 13.33 -0.58 2.88
C GLN A 34 12.82 0.65 2.12
N ALA A 35 13.72 1.47 1.56
CA ALA A 35 13.34 2.63 0.77
C ALA A 35 12.56 2.23 -0.50
N GLY A 36 13.01 1.18 -1.20
CA GLY A 36 12.32 0.64 -2.37
C GLY A 36 10.92 0.12 -2.06
N CYS A 37 10.76 -0.63 -0.95
CA CYS A 37 9.45 -1.09 -0.49
C CYS A 37 8.52 0.07 -0.14
N ALA A 38 9.03 1.09 0.56
CA ALA A 38 8.26 2.27 0.91
C ALA A 38 7.82 3.08 -0.31
N LEU A 39 8.70 3.24 -1.32
CA LEU A 39 8.36 3.89 -2.58
C LEU A 39 7.20 3.20 -3.28
N LEU A 40 7.24 1.87 -3.41
CA LEU A 40 6.16 1.09 -4.03
C LEU A 40 4.86 1.17 -3.23
N ALA A 41 4.94 1.14 -1.91
CA ALA A 41 3.78 1.26 -1.03
C ALA A 41 3.13 2.66 -1.12
N ARG A 42 3.92 3.73 -1.20
CA ARG A 42 3.43 5.10 -1.44
C ARG A 42 2.75 5.22 -2.80
N ALA A 43 3.35 4.68 -3.85
CA ALA A 43 2.72 4.68 -5.17
C ALA A 43 1.37 3.96 -5.17
N ALA A 44 1.25 2.82 -4.47
CA ALA A 44 -0.01 2.11 -4.30
C ALA A 44 -1.04 2.90 -3.49
N HIS A 45 -0.60 3.59 -2.43
CA HIS A 45 -1.43 4.48 -1.63
C HIS A 45 -2.01 5.62 -2.47
N ASP A 46 -1.17 6.32 -3.22
CA ASP A 46 -1.59 7.46 -4.04
C ASP A 46 -2.53 7.02 -5.17
N PHE A 47 -2.21 5.90 -5.82
CA PHE A 47 -3.09 5.29 -6.80
C PHE A 47 -4.46 4.96 -6.19
N ALA A 48 -4.49 4.35 -5.00
CA ALA A 48 -5.72 3.99 -4.32
C ALA A 48 -6.58 5.20 -3.99
N LEU A 49 -5.99 6.30 -3.51
CA LEU A 49 -6.73 7.55 -3.28
C LEU A 49 -7.35 8.12 -4.56
N SER A 50 -6.74 7.86 -5.73
CA SER A 50 -7.22 8.36 -7.01
C SER A 50 -8.36 7.55 -7.64
N VAL A 51 -8.59 6.32 -7.18
CA VAL A 51 -9.54 5.38 -7.82
C VAL A 51 -10.57 4.77 -6.86
N LEU A 52 -10.30 4.77 -5.55
CA LEU A 52 -11.20 4.15 -4.57
C LEU A 52 -12.49 4.97 -4.39
N THR A 53 -13.60 4.26 -4.23
CA THR A 53 -14.83 4.81 -3.66
C THR A 53 -14.62 5.30 -2.22
N THR A 54 -15.54 6.13 -1.71
CA THR A 54 -15.51 6.64 -0.32
C THR A 54 -15.56 5.55 0.75
N GLN A 55 -16.05 4.35 0.41
CA GLN A 55 -16.07 3.16 1.28
C GLN A 55 -15.02 2.12 0.86
N GLY A 56 -14.11 2.50 -0.04
CA GLY A 56 -13.10 1.64 -0.61
C GLY A 56 -12.05 1.18 0.41
N THR A 57 -11.34 0.13 0.05
CA THR A 57 -10.28 -0.46 0.87
C THR A 57 -8.97 -0.52 0.08
N LEU A 58 -7.88 -0.12 0.73
CA LEU A 58 -6.51 -0.40 0.32
C LEU A 58 -5.95 -1.55 1.17
N VAL A 59 -5.34 -2.53 0.52
CA VAL A 59 -4.48 -3.53 1.15
C VAL A 59 -3.09 -3.36 0.57
N VAL A 60 -2.10 -3.02 1.39
CA VAL A 60 -0.73 -2.76 0.92
C VAL A 60 0.29 -3.50 1.76
N LYS A 61 1.23 -4.17 1.08
CA LYS A 61 2.38 -4.81 1.73
C LYS A 61 3.36 -3.74 2.23
N LEU A 62 3.81 -3.90 3.47
CA LEU A 62 4.82 -3.10 4.13
C LEU A 62 5.83 -4.03 4.81
N PHE A 63 6.97 -3.48 5.17
CA PHE A 63 8.02 -4.18 5.91
C PHE A 63 8.31 -3.44 7.22
N GLU A 64 8.65 -4.17 8.27
CA GLU A 64 9.11 -3.55 9.52
C GLU A 64 10.36 -2.71 9.27
N GLY A 65 10.40 -1.54 9.90
CA GLY A 65 11.46 -0.55 9.72
C GLY A 65 10.91 0.87 9.79
N VAL A 66 11.80 1.84 9.81
CA VAL A 66 11.45 3.27 9.90
C VAL A 66 10.59 3.66 8.70
N GLU A 67 11.01 3.29 7.49
CA GLU A 67 10.30 3.63 6.26
C GLU A 67 8.88 3.05 6.20
N GLY A 68 8.71 1.78 6.58
CA GLY A 68 7.39 1.14 6.63
C GLY A 68 6.47 1.76 7.68
N GLN A 69 7.01 2.17 8.82
CA GLN A 69 6.26 2.88 9.86
C GLN A 69 5.82 4.27 9.38
N THR A 70 6.67 4.98 8.65
CA THR A 70 6.32 6.28 8.04
C THR A 70 5.18 6.13 7.04
N VAL A 71 5.27 5.18 6.10
CA VAL A 71 4.19 4.94 5.14
C VAL A 71 2.89 4.53 5.83
N ARG A 72 2.97 3.70 6.88
CA ARG A 72 1.79 3.36 7.67
C ARG A 72 1.10 4.59 8.27
N GLN A 73 1.85 5.56 8.77
CA GLN A 73 1.29 6.79 9.34
C GLN A 73 0.61 7.65 8.28
N GLU A 74 1.22 7.78 7.11
CA GLU A 74 0.65 8.52 5.97
C GLU A 74 -0.67 7.91 5.52
N VAL A 75 -0.71 6.58 5.33
CA VAL A 75 -1.94 5.85 5.01
C VAL A 75 -2.97 6.02 6.13
N ALA A 76 -2.58 5.91 7.40
CA ALA A 76 -3.50 6.07 8.52
C ALA A 76 -4.13 7.47 8.58
N HIS A 77 -3.41 8.51 8.14
CA HIS A 77 -3.94 9.87 8.09
C HIS A 77 -5.00 10.04 7.00
N ARG A 78 -4.91 9.28 5.91
CA ARG A 78 -5.79 9.40 4.74
C ARG A 78 -6.97 8.42 4.73
N PHE A 79 -7.08 7.54 5.71
CA PHE A 79 -8.15 6.55 5.81
C PHE A 79 -8.87 6.62 7.16
N ALA A 80 -10.14 6.21 7.19
CA ALA A 80 -10.97 6.22 8.39
C ALA A 80 -10.50 5.17 9.41
N ARG A 81 -10.06 4.00 8.93
CA ARG A 81 -9.59 2.91 9.77
C ARG A 81 -8.43 2.17 9.12
N CYS A 82 -7.40 1.87 9.90
CA CYS A 82 -6.26 1.05 9.47
C CYS A 82 -6.03 -0.10 10.42
N VAL A 83 -5.75 -1.28 9.87
CA VAL A 83 -5.51 -2.51 10.63
C VAL A 83 -4.31 -3.25 10.04
N VAL A 84 -3.36 -3.63 10.89
CA VAL A 84 -2.23 -4.47 10.48
C VAL A 84 -2.62 -5.95 10.50
N ARG A 85 -2.21 -6.68 9.46
CA ARG A 85 -2.39 -8.12 9.32
C ARG A 85 -1.06 -8.75 8.89
N LYS A 86 -0.57 -9.68 9.70
CA LYS A 86 0.52 -10.56 9.29
C LYS A 86 -0.11 -11.80 8.62
N PRO A 87 0.25 -12.14 7.38
CA PRO A 87 -0.35 -13.27 6.69
C PRO A 87 0.28 -14.58 7.19
N ASP A 88 -0.54 -15.62 7.34
CA ASP A 88 -0.06 -16.97 7.69
C ASP A 88 0.87 -17.55 6.61
N ALA A 89 0.73 -17.07 5.36
CA ALA A 89 1.58 -17.42 4.23
C ALA A 89 2.95 -16.72 4.22
N SER A 90 3.23 -15.82 5.18
CA SER A 90 4.56 -15.19 5.27
C SER A 90 5.63 -16.23 5.58
N ARG A 91 6.75 -16.17 4.84
CA ARG A 91 7.88 -17.07 5.07
C ARG A 91 8.46 -16.83 6.46
N SER A 92 8.87 -17.89 7.14
CA SER A 92 9.59 -17.83 8.42
C SER A 92 10.85 -16.97 8.29
N GLY A 93 10.81 -15.74 8.79
CA GLY A 93 11.90 -14.74 8.68
C GLY A 93 11.52 -13.46 7.94
N SER A 94 10.39 -13.43 7.22
CA SER A 94 9.89 -12.20 6.59
C SER A 94 9.38 -11.24 7.66
N ARG A 95 9.83 -9.99 7.56
CA ARG A 95 9.34 -8.85 8.35
C ARG A 95 8.19 -8.12 7.66
N GLU A 96 7.51 -8.79 6.73
CA GLU A 96 6.39 -8.20 6.02
C GLU A 96 5.09 -8.26 6.82
N PHE A 97 4.24 -7.27 6.59
CA PHE A 97 2.86 -7.24 7.03
C PHE A 97 2.03 -6.49 6.01
N TYR A 98 0.73 -6.75 5.98
CA TYR A 98 -0.21 -5.96 5.19
C TYR A 98 -0.91 -4.94 6.07
N LEU A 99 -1.05 -3.73 5.55
CA LEU A 99 -1.93 -2.72 6.10
C LEU A 99 -3.26 -2.74 5.34
N VAL A 100 -4.35 -2.97 6.07
CA VAL A 100 -5.72 -2.89 5.56
C VAL A 100 -6.31 -1.54 5.97
N ALA A 101 -6.41 -0.62 5.02
CA ALA A 101 -6.88 0.74 5.21
C ALA A 101 -8.26 0.93 4.55
N ARG A 102 -9.27 1.37 5.30
CA ARG A 102 -10.67 1.47 4.85
C ARG A 102 -11.20 2.88 4.96
N GLY A 103 -12.04 3.25 4.01
CA GLY A 103 -12.74 4.53 3.97
C GLY A 103 -11.78 5.68 3.70
N PRO A 104 -11.31 5.87 2.45
CA PRO A 104 -10.46 7.01 2.13
C PRO A 104 -11.17 8.32 2.49
N ARG A 105 -10.43 9.21 3.16
CA ARG A 105 -10.93 10.53 3.53
C ARG A 105 -10.89 11.43 2.29
N PRO A 106 -11.89 12.31 2.07
CA PRO A 106 -11.80 13.33 1.04
C PRO A 106 -10.52 14.16 1.18
N LEU A 107 -10.01 14.70 0.08
CA LEU A 107 -9.14 15.87 0.16
C LEU A 107 -10.05 17.01 0.64
N GLY A 108 -9.75 17.58 1.80
CA GLY A 108 -10.50 18.71 2.35
C GLY A 108 -10.36 19.96 1.50
#